data_AF-A0A7W7D4A6-F1
#
_entry.id   AF-A0A7W7D4A6-F1
#
_cell.length_a   1.000
_cell.length_b   1.000
_cell.length_c   1.000
_cell.angle_alpha   90.00
_cell.angle_beta   90.00
_cell.angle_gamma   90.00
#
_symmetry.space_group_name_H-M   'P 1'
#
loop_
_entity.id
_entity.type
_entity.pdbx_description
1 polymer ?
#
loop_
_entity_poly.entity_id
_entity_poly.type
_entity_poly.pdbx_seq_one_letter_code
_entity_poly.pdbx_strand_id
1 'polypeptide(L)'
;MMVGSLGEELDVLSVAVVLGVVAALVWSGPSGEVVRLRGLLRADGVPKRWSWARPARIVRWSEGARRAAAWRRVSIELCQGLVAELSTGRTPGEALARAVSYLDPPDPGVLRPVVAIARDGGDVAAALERAAPDHGGEGLLRLAACWRVSLTVGGGLAALIDRLGTSLREAEGHRSEVTAQLAGPRSTARLLAGLPALGLLLAAGLGLHPLSFLFGGPAGFACLVVGVALDVTGLWWTTWLAARAQQTAI
;
A
#
# COMPACT_ATOMS: atom_id res chain seq x y z
N MET A 1 -5.17 -11.60 52.24
CA MET A 1 -5.13 -10.21 51.70
C MET A 1 -4.11 -10.03 50.55
N MET A 2 -3.12 -10.91 50.35
CA MET A 2 -2.15 -10.81 49.22
C MET A 2 -2.60 -11.44 47.88
N VAL A 3 -3.72 -12.18 47.82
CA VAL A 3 -4.21 -12.82 46.57
C VAL A 3 -4.99 -11.84 45.67
N GLY A 4 -5.50 -10.74 46.21
CA GLY A 4 -6.27 -9.75 45.44
C GLY A 4 -5.43 -8.84 44.53
N SER A 5 -4.19 -8.54 44.92
CA SER A 5 -3.34 -7.57 44.19
C SER A 5 -2.75 -8.13 42.89
N LEU A 6 -2.49 -9.43 42.82
CA LEU A 6 -1.99 -10.09 41.60
C LEU A 6 -3.09 -10.31 40.55
N GLY A 7 -4.37 -10.37 40.98
CA GLY A 7 -5.52 -10.45 40.09
C GLY A 7 -5.79 -9.13 39.36
N GLU A 8 -5.72 -8.00 40.07
CA GLU A 8 -5.93 -6.68 39.47
C GLU A 8 -4.83 -6.31 38.46
N GLU A 9 -3.56 -6.68 38.69
CA GLU A 9 -2.49 -6.42 37.71
C GLU A 9 -2.63 -7.26 36.43
N LEU A 10 -3.12 -8.52 36.54
CA LEU A 10 -3.42 -9.36 35.38
C LEU A 10 -4.63 -8.83 34.59
N ASP A 11 -5.64 -8.29 35.27
CA ASP A 11 -6.82 -7.70 34.64
C ASP A 11 -6.49 -6.40 33.90
N VAL A 12 -5.64 -5.54 34.49
CA VAL A 12 -5.18 -4.30 33.84
C VAL A 12 -4.32 -4.61 32.62
N LEU A 13 -3.43 -5.60 32.70
CA LEU A 13 -2.63 -6.06 31.55
C LEU A 13 -3.51 -6.66 30.44
N SER A 14 -4.54 -7.42 30.80
CA SER A 14 -5.47 -8.03 29.84
C SER A 14 -6.35 -6.98 29.14
N VAL A 15 -6.83 -5.98 29.88
CA VAL A 15 -7.57 -4.83 29.36
C VAL A 15 -6.70 -3.96 28.46
N ALA A 16 -5.45 -3.70 28.83
CA ALA A 16 -4.49 -2.98 28.00
C ALA A 16 -4.12 -3.73 26.72
N VAL A 17 -4.06 -5.07 26.77
CA VAL A 17 -3.81 -5.92 25.59
C VAL A 17 -5.03 -5.92 24.67
N VAL A 18 -6.25 -6.06 25.19
CA VAL A 18 -7.47 -6.04 24.36
C VAL A 18 -7.71 -4.66 23.75
N LEU A 19 -7.56 -3.58 24.51
CA LEU A 19 -7.64 -2.21 23.99
C LEU A 19 -6.50 -1.92 23.01
N GLY A 20 -5.30 -2.43 23.26
CA GLY A 20 -4.16 -2.33 22.35
C GLY A 20 -4.40 -3.09 21.04
N VAL A 21 -5.03 -4.26 21.09
CA VAL A 21 -5.40 -5.05 19.90
C VAL A 21 -6.54 -4.40 19.14
N VAL A 22 -7.58 -3.89 19.80
CA VAL A 22 -8.69 -3.18 19.17
C VAL A 22 -8.22 -1.86 18.56
N ALA A 23 -7.44 -1.06 19.28
CA ALA A 23 -6.84 0.17 18.75
C ALA A 23 -5.86 -0.14 17.61
N ALA A 24 -5.07 -1.20 17.72
CA ALA A 24 -4.23 -1.67 16.63
C ALA A 24 -5.06 -2.08 15.42
N LEU A 25 -6.14 -2.85 15.57
CA LEU A 25 -6.99 -3.30 14.46
C LEU A 25 -7.78 -2.15 13.81
N VAL A 26 -8.24 -1.17 14.59
CA VAL A 26 -8.89 0.06 14.11
C VAL A 26 -7.91 0.96 13.36
N TRP A 27 -6.65 1.02 13.82
CA TRP A 27 -5.59 1.80 13.17
C TRP A 27 -4.93 1.04 11.99
N SER A 28 -4.97 -0.29 12.01
CA SER A 28 -4.40 -1.18 11.00
C SER A 28 -5.45 -1.76 10.05
N GLY A 29 -6.55 -1.03 9.80
CA GLY A 29 -7.47 -1.29 8.70
C GLY A 29 -6.69 -1.61 7.41
N PRO A 30 -6.58 -2.88 6.99
CA PRO A 30 -5.58 -3.29 6.03
C PRO A 30 -6.14 -3.09 4.62
N SER A 31 -5.68 -2.06 3.91
CA SER A 31 -5.77 -2.03 2.46
C SER A 31 -4.68 -2.94 1.90
N GLY A 32 -5.03 -4.19 1.57
CA GLY A 32 -4.30 -4.96 0.54
C GLY A 32 -3.95 -6.42 0.84
N GLU A 33 -4.44 -7.05 1.91
CA GLU A 33 -3.93 -8.38 2.31
C GLU A 33 -4.39 -9.56 1.45
N VAL A 34 -5.45 -9.43 0.66
CA VAL A 34 -6.03 -10.61 -0.01
C VAL A 34 -5.52 -10.83 -1.43
N VAL A 35 -4.78 -9.86 -2.00
CA VAL A 35 -4.18 -10.00 -3.34
C VAL A 35 -2.89 -10.85 -3.29
N ARG A 36 -2.21 -10.93 -2.13
CA ARG A 36 -0.91 -11.60 -2.01
C ARG A 36 -0.92 -13.01 -1.42
N LEU A 37 -2.03 -13.47 -0.83
CA LEU A 37 -2.20 -14.89 -0.47
C LEU A 37 -2.15 -15.82 -1.70
N ARG A 38 -2.45 -15.28 -2.90
CA ARG A 38 -2.30 -15.99 -4.18
C ARG A 38 -0.87 -16.04 -4.72
N GLY A 39 0.02 -15.15 -4.25
CA GLY A 39 1.44 -15.12 -4.63
C GLY A 39 2.30 -16.08 -3.80
N LEU A 40 1.88 -16.38 -2.57
CA LEU A 40 2.58 -17.30 -1.66
C LEU A 40 2.30 -18.79 -1.95
N LEU A 41 1.41 -19.10 -2.88
CA LEU A 41 1.28 -20.45 -3.45
C LEU A 41 2.29 -20.74 -4.57
N ARG A 42 3.23 -19.82 -4.84
CA ARG A 42 4.24 -19.97 -5.92
C ARG A 42 5.69 -19.68 -5.55
N ALA A 43 6.04 -19.51 -4.27
CA ALA A 43 7.43 -19.33 -3.87
C ALA A 43 7.86 -20.45 -2.92
N ASP A 44 8.70 -21.33 -3.44
CA ASP A 44 9.26 -22.48 -2.76
C ASP A 44 10.07 -22.12 -1.50
N GLY A 45 9.85 -22.93 -0.47
CA GLY A 45 10.80 -23.36 0.58
C GLY A 45 11.70 -22.33 1.28
N VAL A 46 11.34 -21.94 2.51
CA VAL A 46 12.30 -21.54 3.58
C VAL A 46 11.77 -22.01 4.96
N PRO A 47 12.60 -22.61 5.84
CA PRO A 47 12.11 -23.44 6.94
C PRO A 47 11.63 -22.68 8.20
N LYS A 48 10.84 -23.42 8.97
CA LYS A 48 10.12 -23.10 10.21
C LYS A 48 11.08 -22.92 11.40
N ARG A 49 11.34 -21.67 11.81
CA ARG A 49 11.72 -21.38 13.20
C ARG A 49 10.75 -20.37 13.80
N TRP A 50 9.90 -20.90 14.67
CA TRP A 50 8.95 -20.19 15.50
C TRP A 50 9.74 -19.30 16.49
N SER A 51 9.84 -18.01 16.17
CA SER A 51 10.37 -17.00 17.08
C SER A 51 9.33 -15.91 17.26
N TRP A 52 8.84 -15.78 18.49
CA TRP A 52 7.77 -14.92 18.99
C TRP A 52 8.21 -13.45 19.15
N ALA A 53 9.01 -12.94 18.21
CA ALA A 53 9.62 -11.61 18.31
C ALA A 53 9.05 -10.61 17.28
N ARG A 54 8.23 -9.70 17.82
CA ARG A 54 8.03 -8.28 17.48
C ARG A 54 7.30 -7.87 16.17
N PRO A 55 6.41 -6.86 16.23
CA PRO A 55 5.61 -6.34 15.12
C PRO A 55 6.40 -5.43 14.15
N ALA A 56 7.69 -5.71 13.91
CA ALA A 56 8.53 -4.94 12.99
C ALA A 56 8.24 -5.26 11.50
N ARG A 57 7.46 -6.31 11.23
CA ARG A 57 7.13 -6.74 9.85
C ARG A 57 6.04 -5.91 9.18
N ILE A 58 5.21 -5.21 9.94
CA ILE A 58 4.03 -4.47 9.45
C ILE A 58 4.41 -3.06 8.96
N VAL A 59 5.34 -2.39 9.63
CA VAL A 59 5.83 -1.04 9.23
C VAL A 59 6.54 -1.10 7.87
N ARG A 60 7.28 -2.19 7.60
CA ARG A 60 8.02 -2.40 6.34
C ARG A 60 7.12 -2.53 5.10
N TRP A 61 5.84 -2.87 5.28
CA TRP A 61 4.91 -3.14 4.16
C TRP A 61 4.18 -1.87 3.67
N SER A 62 3.80 -0.96 4.59
CA SER A 62 3.24 0.35 4.22
C SER A 62 4.24 1.18 3.41
N GLU A 63 5.52 1.03 3.75
CA GLU A 63 6.61 1.69 3.06
C GLU A 63 6.79 1.20 1.62
N GLY A 64 6.56 -0.09 1.36
CA GLY A 64 6.60 -0.66 0.01
C GLY A 64 5.49 -0.10 -0.89
N ALA A 65 4.27 0.00 -0.39
CA ALA A 65 3.15 0.58 -1.14
C ALA A 65 3.34 2.09 -1.41
N ARG A 66 3.84 2.83 -0.40
CA ARG A 66 4.19 4.25 -0.54
C ARG A 66 5.30 4.46 -1.57
N ARG A 67 6.36 3.66 -1.50
CA ARG A 67 7.46 3.66 -2.49
C ARG A 67 6.93 3.35 -3.90
N ALA A 68 6.06 2.35 -4.05
CA ALA A 68 5.48 2.00 -5.34
C ALA A 68 4.58 3.11 -5.92
N ALA A 69 3.84 3.83 -5.07
CA ALA A 69 3.06 5.00 -5.50
C ALA A 69 3.97 6.18 -5.91
N ALA A 70 5.02 6.44 -5.13
CA ALA A 70 6.01 7.45 -5.47
C ALA A 70 6.71 7.17 -6.79
N TRP A 71 7.12 5.92 -7.05
CA TRP A 71 7.74 5.52 -8.33
C TRP A 71 6.80 5.63 -9.54
N ARG A 72 5.50 5.36 -9.37
CA ARG A 72 4.49 5.60 -10.41
C ARG A 72 4.40 7.09 -10.75
N ARG A 73 4.36 7.94 -9.73
CA ARG A 73 4.35 9.41 -9.90
C ARG A 73 5.61 9.90 -10.61
N VAL A 74 6.78 9.45 -10.17
CA VAL A 74 8.09 9.75 -10.81
C VAL A 74 8.08 9.34 -12.27
N SER A 75 7.52 8.18 -12.63
CA SER A 75 7.44 7.73 -14.03
C SER A 75 6.56 8.65 -14.88
N ILE A 76 5.44 9.12 -14.33
CA ILE A 76 4.53 10.07 -15.00
C ILE A 76 5.22 11.43 -15.18
N GLU A 77 5.85 11.96 -14.14
CA GLU A 77 6.58 13.23 -14.16
C GLU A 77 7.77 13.17 -15.11
N LEU A 78 8.50 12.05 -15.14
CA LEU A 78 9.60 11.81 -16.08
C LEU A 78 9.10 11.85 -17.52
N CYS A 79 7.98 11.20 -17.85
CA CYS A 79 7.41 11.25 -19.19
C CYS A 79 7.03 12.69 -19.58
N GLN A 80 6.43 13.46 -18.66
CA GLN A 80 6.05 14.85 -18.91
C GLN A 80 7.27 15.76 -19.12
N GLY A 81 8.25 15.68 -18.23
CA GLY A 81 9.50 16.43 -18.34
C GLY A 81 10.25 16.09 -19.63
N LEU A 82 10.28 14.81 -20.00
CA LEU A 82 10.94 14.36 -21.21
C LEU A 82 10.25 14.88 -22.49
N VAL A 83 8.92 14.86 -22.54
CA VAL A 83 8.16 15.46 -23.67
C VAL A 83 8.39 16.97 -23.74
N ALA A 84 8.40 17.67 -22.61
CA ALA A 84 8.67 19.10 -22.56
C ALA A 84 10.09 19.43 -23.03
N GLU A 85 11.10 18.67 -22.62
CA GLU A 85 12.48 18.90 -23.04
C GLU A 85 12.68 18.54 -24.53
N LEU A 86 12.07 17.45 -25.01
CA LEU A 86 12.13 17.07 -26.43
C LEU A 86 11.42 18.09 -27.34
N SER A 87 10.31 18.69 -26.90
CA SER A 87 9.59 19.69 -27.69
C SER A 87 10.38 21.00 -27.87
N THR A 88 11.37 21.25 -27.03
CA THR A 88 12.34 22.35 -27.21
C THR A 88 13.47 22.03 -28.21
N GLY A 89 13.45 20.86 -28.85
CA GLY A 89 14.44 20.44 -29.84
C GLY A 89 15.74 19.87 -29.25
N ARG A 90 15.75 19.52 -27.95
CA ARG A 90 16.91 18.87 -27.31
C ARG A 90 17.10 17.45 -27.78
N THR A 91 18.34 16.99 -27.73
CA THR A 91 18.65 15.58 -28.00
C THR A 91 18.02 14.67 -26.93
N PRO A 92 17.65 13.42 -27.24
CA PRO A 92 17.02 12.53 -26.27
C PRO A 92 17.82 12.34 -24.96
N GLY A 93 19.14 12.21 -25.06
CA GLY A 93 20.00 12.06 -23.89
C GLY A 93 20.01 13.29 -22.98
N GLU A 94 20.11 14.49 -23.56
CA GLU A 94 20.03 15.75 -22.81
C GLU A 94 18.65 15.99 -22.21
N ALA A 95 17.60 15.69 -22.98
CA ALA A 95 16.22 15.81 -22.54
C ALA A 95 15.95 14.90 -21.33
N LEU A 96 16.47 13.67 -21.33
CA LEU A 96 16.37 12.76 -20.18
C LEU A 96 17.14 13.28 -18.98
N ALA A 97 18.39 13.73 -19.17
CA ALA A 97 19.20 14.27 -18.09
C ALA A 97 18.55 15.49 -17.42
N ARG A 98 17.92 16.37 -18.21
CA ARG A 98 17.14 17.50 -17.71
C ARG A 98 15.87 17.05 -17.01
N ALA A 99 15.07 16.18 -17.63
CA ALA A 99 13.83 15.69 -17.05
C ALA A 99 14.06 15.06 -15.67
N VAL A 100 15.11 14.23 -15.51
CA VAL A 100 15.48 13.63 -14.21
C VAL A 100 15.87 14.68 -13.17
N SER A 101 16.47 15.81 -13.57
CA SER A 101 16.89 16.87 -12.62
C SER A 101 15.73 17.59 -11.92
N TYR A 102 14.51 17.49 -12.46
CA TYR A 102 13.30 18.06 -11.86
C TYR A 102 12.54 17.07 -10.97
N LEU A 103 13.02 15.81 -10.85
CA LEU A 103 12.33 14.75 -10.11
C LEU A 103 12.88 14.62 -8.69
N ASP A 104 12.00 14.22 -7.77
CA ASP A 104 12.33 13.84 -6.40
C ASP A 104 11.96 12.36 -6.15
N PRO A 105 12.76 11.40 -6.67
CA PRO A 105 12.48 9.98 -6.50
C PRO A 105 12.80 9.50 -5.08
N PRO A 106 12.13 8.43 -4.59
CA PRO A 106 12.38 7.87 -3.26
C PRO A 106 13.84 7.47 -3.02
N ASP A 107 14.54 7.09 -4.08
CA ASP A 107 15.97 6.82 -4.09
C ASP A 107 16.63 7.57 -5.27
N PRO A 108 17.24 8.73 -5.02
CA PRO A 108 17.95 9.51 -6.05
C PRO A 108 19.11 8.77 -6.69
N GLY A 109 19.68 7.76 -6.02
CA GLY A 109 20.82 6.98 -6.52
C GLY A 109 20.46 6.14 -7.74
N VAL A 110 19.20 5.72 -7.87
CA VAL A 110 18.74 4.77 -8.89
C VAL A 110 18.72 5.37 -10.30
N LEU A 111 18.41 6.66 -10.45
CA LEU A 111 18.37 7.33 -11.75
C LEU A 111 19.72 7.92 -12.20
N ARG A 112 20.70 8.05 -11.30
CA ARG A 112 22.03 8.58 -11.63
C ARG A 112 22.74 7.80 -12.75
N PRO A 113 22.79 6.44 -12.72
CA PRO A 113 23.37 5.67 -13.81
C PRO A 113 22.65 5.88 -15.15
N VAL A 114 21.32 6.07 -15.13
CA VAL A 114 20.52 6.33 -16.33
C VAL A 114 20.94 7.65 -16.98
N VAL A 115 21.12 8.70 -16.18
CA VAL A 115 21.58 10.01 -16.66
C VAL A 115 23.01 9.95 -17.21
N ALA A 116 23.92 9.23 -16.55
CA ALA A 116 25.28 9.05 -17.03
C ALA A 116 25.30 8.35 -18.39
N ILE A 117 24.62 7.21 -18.50
CA ILE A 117 24.50 6.44 -19.75
C ILE A 117 23.87 7.28 -20.87
N ALA A 118 22.86 8.10 -20.54
CA ALA A 118 22.21 8.96 -21.52
C ALA A 118 23.12 10.08 -22.05
N ARG A 119 24.01 10.63 -21.21
CA ARG A 119 25.02 11.62 -21.64
C ARG A 119 26.12 11.00 -22.48
N ASP A 120 26.50 9.77 -22.15
CA ASP A 120 27.55 9.03 -22.85
C ASP A 120 27.05 8.38 -24.16
N GLY A 121 25.76 8.52 -24.48
CA GLY A 121 25.15 7.93 -25.68
C GLY A 121 24.98 6.41 -25.63
N GLY A 122 25.00 5.82 -24.44
CA GLY A 122 24.83 4.38 -24.24
C GLY A 122 23.37 3.92 -24.30
N ASP A 123 23.15 2.65 -23.97
CA ASP A 123 21.82 2.04 -23.98
C ASP A 123 20.95 2.52 -22.80
N VAL A 124 20.21 3.60 -23.03
CA VAL A 124 19.26 4.20 -22.10
C VAL A 124 18.10 3.24 -21.77
N ALA A 125 17.64 2.43 -22.73
CA ALA A 125 16.53 1.50 -22.49
C ALA A 125 16.94 0.43 -21.47
N ALA A 126 18.12 -0.18 -21.64
CA ALA A 126 18.65 -1.13 -20.67
C ALA A 126 18.93 -0.48 -19.30
N ALA A 127 19.33 0.80 -19.28
CA ALA A 127 19.54 1.53 -18.04
C ALA A 127 18.23 1.76 -17.27
N LEU A 128 17.15 2.15 -17.96
CA LEU A 128 15.82 2.31 -17.40
C LEU A 128 15.25 0.98 -16.87
N GLU A 129 15.48 -0.12 -17.58
CA GLU A 129 15.07 -1.46 -17.12
C GLU A 129 15.78 -1.86 -15.82
N ARG A 130 17.10 -1.62 -15.73
CA ARG A 130 17.88 -1.87 -14.50
C ARG A 130 17.51 -0.95 -13.34
N ALA A 131 17.06 0.26 -13.64
CA ALA A 131 16.63 1.23 -12.65
C ALA A 131 15.18 1.00 -12.18
N ALA A 132 14.42 0.12 -12.84
CA ALA A 132 13.03 -0.14 -12.48
C ALA A 132 12.94 -0.90 -11.14
N PRO A 133 12.29 -0.34 -10.11
CA PRO A 133 12.08 -1.06 -8.86
C PRO A 133 11.06 -2.19 -9.03
N ASP A 134 11.20 -3.25 -8.22
CA ASP A 134 10.29 -4.41 -8.19
C ASP A 134 8.80 -4.04 -8.06
N HIS A 135 8.52 -2.92 -7.39
CA HIS A 135 7.16 -2.41 -7.19
C HIS A 135 7.07 -0.95 -7.64
N GLY A 136 6.13 -0.69 -8.56
CA GLY A 136 5.92 0.66 -9.13
C GLY A 136 6.84 1.03 -10.28
N GLY A 137 7.76 0.14 -10.68
CA GLY A 137 8.70 0.36 -11.80
C GLY A 137 8.12 0.12 -13.21
N GLU A 138 6.86 -0.32 -13.32
CA GLU A 138 6.21 -0.60 -14.60
C GLU A 138 6.27 0.58 -15.58
N GLY A 139 6.17 1.81 -15.08
CA GLY A 139 6.27 3.02 -15.90
C GLY A 139 7.65 3.18 -16.55
N LEU A 140 8.73 2.90 -15.81
CA LEU A 140 10.11 2.93 -16.32
C LEU A 140 10.36 1.82 -17.34
N LEU A 141 9.82 0.62 -17.12
CA LEU A 141 9.90 -0.50 -18.07
C LEU A 141 9.18 -0.17 -19.39
N ARG A 142 7.98 0.41 -19.31
CA ARG A 142 7.24 0.85 -20.51
C ARG A 142 7.96 1.99 -21.22
N LEU A 143 8.56 2.92 -20.48
CA LEU A 143 9.38 3.99 -21.05
C LEU A 143 10.59 3.42 -21.78
N ALA A 144 11.28 2.43 -21.22
CA ALA A 144 12.38 1.73 -21.87
C ALA A 144 11.95 1.06 -23.18
N ALA A 145 10.79 0.41 -23.19
CA ALA A 145 10.22 -0.19 -24.40
C ALA A 145 9.90 0.87 -25.46
N CYS A 146 9.25 1.99 -25.09
CA CYS A 146 8.98 3.10 -25.99
C CYS A 146 10.29 3.69 -26.56
N TRP A 147 11.32 3.82 -25.72
CA TRP A 147 12.64 4.29 -26.14
C TRP A 147 13.24 3.38 -27.21
N ARG A 148 13.28 2.07 -26.95
CA ARG A 148 13.82 1.06 -27.88
C ARG A 148 13.05 1.07 -29.21
N VAL A 149 11.72 1.07 -29.15
CA VAL A 149 10.86 1.13 -30.34
C VAL A 149 11.14 2.38 -31.16
N SER A 150 11.25 3.55 -30.51
CA SER A 150 11.52 4.81 -31.20
C SER A 150 12.87 4.79 -31.95
N LEU A 151 13.90 4.19 -31.36
CA LEU A 151 15.22 4.08 -31.97
C LEU A 151 15.22 3.12 -33.15
N THR A 152 14.45 2.02 -33.06
CA THR A 152 14.37 1.02 -34.14
C THR A 152 13.53 1.46 -35.33
N VAL A 153 12.44 2.19 -35.07
CA VAL A 153 11.45 2.58 -36.10
C VAL A 153 11.72 4.00 -36.63
N GLY A 154 12.58 4.77 -35.96
CA GLY A 154 12.85 6.19 -36.30
C GLY A 154 11.65 7.12 -36.03
N GLY A 155 10.65 6.65 -35.30
CA GLY A 155 9.45 7.42 -34.98
C GLY A 155 9.70 8.48 -33.91
N GLY A 156 8.87 9.53 -33.90
CA GLY A 156 8.97 10.63 -32.94
C GLY A 156 8.83 10.15 -31.49
N LEU A 157 9.97 10.04 -30.79
CA LEU A 157 10.07 9.63 -29.39
C LEU A 157 9.14 10.45 -28.49
N ALA A 158 9.04 11.76 -28.72
CA ALA A 158 8.16 12.65 -27.97
C ALA A 158 6.67 12.22 -28.04
N ALA A 159 6.17 11.86 -29.24
CA ALA A 159 4.78 11.45 -29.40
C ALA A 159 4.48 10.10 -28.73
N LEU A 160 5.44 9.16 -28.76
CA LEU A 160 5.31 7.87 -28.07
C LEU A 160 5.29 8.06 -26.55
N ILE A 161 6.19 8.88 -26.00
CA ILE A 161 6.24 9.16 -24.56
C ILE A 161 5.01 9.94 -24.11
N ASP A 162 4.49 10.87 -24.92
CA ASP A 162 3.29 11.62 -24.55
C ASP A 162 2.05 10.72 -24.45
N ARG A 163 1.90 9.77 -25.39
CA ARG A 163 0.87 8.73 -25.30
C ARG A 163 1.08 7.83 -24.08
N LEU A 164 2.31 7.43 -23.80
CA LEU A 164 2.63 6.65 -22.60
C LEU A 164 2.27 7.43 -21.33
N GLY A 165 2.68 8.70 -21.23
CA GLY A 165 2.40 9.57 -20.10
C GLY A 165 0.90 9.77 -19.87
N THR A 166 0.12 9.89 -20.95
CA THR A 166 -1.35 9.96 -20.89
C THR A 166 -1.95 8.65 -20.37
N SER A 167 -1.53 7.51 -20.92
CA SER A 167 -1.97 6.20 -20.44
C SER A 167 -1.61 5.95 -18.95
N LEU A 168 -0.42 6.38 -18.51
CA LEU A 168 -0.02 6.27 -17.11
C LEU A 168 -0.86 7.18 -16.20
N ARG A 169 -1.20 8.40 -16.64
CA ARG A 169 -2.09 9.32 -15.90
C ARG A 169 -3.51 8.78 -15.79
N GLU A 170 -4.07 8.24 -16.87
CA GLU A 170 -5.40 7.61 -16.87
C GLU A 170 -5.45 6.41 -15.91
N ALA A 171 -4.41 5.56 -15.96
CA ALA A 171 -4.28 4.42 -15.05
C ALA A 171 -4.19 4.85 -13.57
N GLU A 172 -3.53 5.97 -13.26
CA GLU A 172 -3.49 6.51 -11.89
C GLU A 172 -4.80 7.23 -11.51
N GLY A 173 -5.45 7.90 -12.47
CA GLY A 173 -6.75 8.56 -12.29
C GLY A 173 -7.85 7.57 -11.91
N HIS A 174 -7.97 6.45 -12.62
CA HIS A 174 -8.91 5.38 -12.27
C HIS A 174 -8.65 4.79 -10.88
N ARG A 175 -7.38 4.66 -10.48
CA ARG A 175 -7.05 4.22 -9.11
C ARG A 175 -7.54 5.23 -8.07
N SER A 176 -7.37 6.53 -8.32
CA SER A 176 -7.85 7.61 -7.46
C SER A 176 -9.39 7.63 -7.37
N GLU A 177 -10.08 7.55 -8.50
CA GLU A 177 -11.56 7.55 -8.55
C GLU A 177 -12.16 6.35 -7.82
N VAL A 178 -11.60 5.16 -8.00
CA VAL A 178 -12.06 3.97 -7.28
C VAL A 178 -11.80 4.12 -5.78
N THR A 179 -10.68 4.73 -5.36
CA THR A 179 -10.47 5.02 -3.93
C THR A 179 -11.48 6.05 -3.39
N ALA A 180 -11.87 7.05 -4.19
CA ALA A 180 -12.83 8.07 -3.82
C ALA A 180 -14.27 7.51 -3.74
N GLN A 181 -14.69 6.69 -4.70
CA GLN A 181 -16.00 6.06 -4.71
C GLN A 181 -16.19 5.07 -3.54
N LEU A 182 -15.11 4.41 -3.12
CA LEU A 182 -15.10 3.53 -1.95
C LEU A 182 -14.99 4.29 -0.62
N ALA A 183 -14.83 5.62 -0.61
CA ALA A 183 -14.74 6.39 0.63
C ALA A 183 -16.07 6.42 1.38
N GLY A 184 -17.20 6.55 0.66
CA GLY A 184 -18.55 6.52 1.24
C GLY A 184 -18.86 5.17 1.91
N PRO A 185 -18.78 4.04 1.19
CA PRO A 185 -18.97 2.70 1.75
C PRO A 185 -17.99 2.36 2.88
N ARG A 186 -16.73 2.85 2.84
CA ARG A 186 -15.79 2.65 3.96
C ARG A 186 -16.15 3.46 5.20
N SER A 187 -16.71 4.65 5.04
CA SER A 187 -17.11 5.49 6.16
C SER A 187 -18.25 4.86 6.96
N THR A 188 -19.28 4.36 6.27
CA THR A 188 -20.40 3.65 6.91
C THR A 188 -19.97 2.34 7.54
N ALA A 189 -19.11 1.57 6.88
CA ALA A 189 -18.54 0.34 7.46
C ALA A 189 -17.75 0.63 8.75
N ARG A 190 -16.98 1.72 8.80
CA ARG A 190 -16.25 2.15 10.01
C ARG A 190 -17.20 2.61 11.12
N LEU A 191 -18.26 3.34 10.79
CA LEU A 191 -19.29 3.74 11.75
C LEU A 191 -19.98 2.52 12.38
N LEU A 192 -20.38 1.55 11.56
CA LEU A 192 -21.01 0.32 12.03
C LEU A 192 -20.04 -0.55 12.85
N ALA A 193 -18.75 -0.61 12.48
CA ALA A 193 -17.72 -1.28 13.26
C ALA A 193 -17.43 -0.60 14.61
N GLY A 194 -17.77 0.69 14.77
CA GLY A 194 -17.69 1.41 16.05
C GLY A 194 -18.90 1.20 16.96
N LEU A 195 -20.01 0.71 16.41
CA LEU A 195 -21.27 0.51 17.13
C LEU A 195 -21.15 -0.43 18.35
N PRO A 196 -20.38 -1.54 18.31
CA PRO A 196 -20.21 -2.41 19.47
C PRO A 196 -19.54 -1.71 20.65
N ALA A 197 -18.54 -0.86 20.38
CA ALA A 197 -17.86 -0.08 21.41
C ALA A 197 -18.80 0.96 22.03
N LEU A 198 -19.60 1.65 21.21
CA LEU A 198 -20.65 2.56 21.69
C LEU A 198 -21.71 1.83 22.53
N GLY A 199 -22.10 0.63 22.13
CA GLY A 199 -23.05 -0.21 22.88
C GLY A 199 -22.52 -0.62 24.25
N LEU A 200 -21.25 -1.02 24.34
CA LEU A 200 -20.58 -1.30 25.61
C LEU A 200 -20.47 -0.06 26.51
N LEU A 201 -20.18 1.10 25.92
CA LEU A 201 -20.08 2.37 26.63
C LEU A 201 -21.43 2.77 27.25
N LEU A 202 -22.51 2.67 26.48
CA LEU A 202 -23.88 2.94 26.93
C LEU A 202 -24.31 1.97 28.03
N ALA A 203 -24.03 0.67 27.87
CA ALA A 203 -24.34 -0.34 28.88
C ALA A 203 -23.63 -0.06 30.21
N ALA A 204 -22.36 0.35 30.18
CA ALA A 204 -21.61 0.75 31.37
C ALA A 204 -22.20 2.01 32.02
N GLY A 205 -22.63 3.01 31.23
CA GLY A 205 -23.28 4.23 31.73
C GLY A 205 -24.63 3.98 32.41
N LEU A 206 -25.34 2.92 32.03
CA LEU A 206 -26.59 2.48 32.66
C LEU A 206 -26.37 1.71 33.98
N GLY A 207 -25.13 1.55 34.44
CA GLY A 207 -24.80 0.80 35.65
C GLY A 207 -24.90 -0.71 35.50
N LEU A 208 -25.04 -1.22 34.27
CA LEU A 208 -24.74 -2.63 34.00
C LEU A 208 -23.24 -2.81 34.23
N HIS A 209 -22.83 -3.98 34.71
CA HIS A 209 -21.42 -4.33 34.86
C HIS A 209 -20.95 -5.26 33.72
N PRO A 210 -21.01 -4.86 32.43
CA PRO A 210 -20.69 -5.74 31.31
C PRO A 210 -19.24 -6.19 31.35
N LEU A 211 -18.32 -5.38 31.88
CA LEU A 211 -16.92 -5.73 32.09
C LEU A 211 -16.78 -6.90 33.08
N SER A 212 -17.52 -6.89 34.18
CA SER A 212 -17.51 -8.01 35.14
C SER A 212 -18.08 -9.30 34.56
N PHE A 213 -19.03 -9.22 33.62
CA PHE A 213 -19.60 -10.38 32.95
C PHE A 213 -18.71 -10.90 31.81
N LEU A 214 -18.10 -10.00 31.02
CA LEU A 214 -17.18 -10.34 29.95
C LEU A 214 -15.90 -11.01 30.47
N PHE A 215 -15.36 -10.51 31.58
CA PHE A 215 -14.09 -10.97 32.15
C PHE A 215 -14.26 -11.90 33.36
N GLY A 216 -15.44 -11.95 33.98
CA GLY A 216 -15.69 -12.78 35.17
C GLY A 216 -16.05 -14.25 34.90
N GLY A 217 -16.23 -14.65 33.64
CA GLY A 217 -16.56 -16.05 33.32
C GLY A 217 -16.25 -16.48 31.87
N PRO A 218 -16.09 -17.79 31.62
CA PRO A 218 -15.70 -18.32 30.30
C PRO A 218 -16.73 -18.01 29.20
N ALA A 219 -18.01 -17.84 29.54
CA ALA A 219 -19.05 -17.45 28.60
C ALA A 219 -18.91 -16.00 28.09
N GLY A 220 -18.48 -15.07 28.97
CA GLY A 220 -18.22 -13.68 28.62
C GLY A 220 -17.01 -13.54 27.69
N PHE A 221 -15.96 -14.29 27.98
CA PHE A 221 -14.76 -14.34 27.14
C PHE A 221 -15.06 -14.92 25.75
N ALA A 222 -15.85 -15.99 25.69
CA ALA A 222 -16.29 -16.55 24.41
C ALA A 222 -17.09 -15.53 23.58
N CYS A 223 -17.97 -14.75 24.21
CA CYS A 223 -18.73 -13.70 23.55
C CYS A 223 -17.82 -12.58 23.01
N LEU A 224 -16.83 -12.13 23.80
CA LEU A 224 -15.83 -11.14 23.38
C LEU A 224 -15.04 -11.63 22.14
N VAL A 225 -14.53 -12.86 22.21
CA VAL A 225 -13.75 -13.46 21.11
C VAL A 225 -14.60 -13.56 19.85
N VAL A 226 -15.85 -13.98 19.96
CA VAL A 226 -16.79 -14.07 18.83
C VAL A 226 -17.08 -12.70 18.23
N GLY A 227 -17.33 -11.68 19.06
CA GLY A 227 -17.57 -10.31 18.60
C GLY A 227 -16.38 -9.73 17.84
N VAL A 228 -15.17 -9.84 18.41
CA VAL A 228 -13.94 -9.39 17.74
C VAL A 228 -13.68 -10.18 16.45
N ALA A 229 -13.92 -11.49 16.45
CA ALA A 229 -13.77 -12.32 15.26
C ALA A 229 -14.74 -11.91 14.15
N LEU A 230 -16.00 -11.60 14.49
CA LEU A 230 -17.00 -11.10 13.54
C LEU A 230 -16.61 -9.73 12.96
N ASP A 231 -16.14 -8.80 13.78
CA ASP A 231 -15.66 -7.48 13.32
C ASP A 231 -14.45 -7.61 12.39
N VAL A 232 -13.45 -8.41 12.79
CA VAL A 232 -12.25 -8.67 11.97
C VAL A 232 -12.64 -9.34 10.66
N THR A 233 -13.57 -10.29 10.69
CA THR A 233 -14.07 -10.97 9.49
C THR A 233 -14.83 -10.00 8.58
N GLY A 234 -15.66 -9.11 9.13
CA GLY A 234 -16.39 -8.09 8.37
C GLY A 234 -15.46 -7.08 7.70
N LEU A 235 -14.44 -6.61 8.42
CA LEU A 235 -13.39 -5.75 7.87
C LEU A 235 -12.57 -6.45 6.79
N TRP A 236 -12.22 -7.73 7.01
CA TRP A 236 -11.51 -8.53 6.02
C TRP A 236 -12.34 -8.75 4.76
N TRP A 237 -13.64 -9.05 4.91
CA TRP A 237 -14.54 -9.28 3.79
C TRP A 237 -14.79 -8.01 2.97
N THR A 238 -15.01 -6.86 3.62
CA THR A 238 -15.24 -5.58 2.94
C THR A 238 -14.00 -5.11 2.18
N THR A 239 -12.82 -5.25 2.77
CA THR A 239 -11.55 -4.92 2.11
C THR A 239 -11.26 -5.88 0.96
N TRP A 240 -11.60 -7.15 1.09
CA TRP A 240 -11.51 -8.12 0.01
C TRP A 240 -12.42 -7.79 -1.17
N LEU A 241 -13.69 -7.51 -0.90
CA LEU A 241 -14.68 -7.20 -1.93
C LEU A 241 -14.28 -5.95 -2.72
N ALA A 242 -13.80 -4.93 -2.01
CA ALA A 242 -13.25 -3.71 -2.60
C ALA A 242 -12.01 -4.00 -3.49
N ALA A 243 -11.09 -4.85 -3.03
CA ALA A 243 -9.91 -5.24 -3.81
C ALA A 243 -10.29 -6.08 -5.04
N ARG A 244 -11.36 -6.87 -4.96
CA ARG A 244 -11.86 -7.67 -6.08
C ARG A 244 -12.56 -6.80 -7.13
N ALA A 245 -13.33 -5.81 -6.72
CA ALA A 245 -13.94 -4.84 -7.61
C ALA A 245 -12.89 -4.05 -8.43
N GLN A 246 -11.72 -3.77 -7.84
CA GLN A 246 -10.60 -3.12 -8.53
C GLN A 246 -9.98 -3.96 -9.66
N GLN A 247 -10.12 -5.29 -9.63
CA GLN A 247 -9.52 -6.18 -10.63
C GLN A 247 -10.41 -6.40 -11.86
N THR A 248 -11.73 -6.24 -11.74
CA THR A 248 -12.68 -6.46 -12.84
C THR A 248 -12.89 -5.22 -13.71
N ALA A 249 -12.37 -4.06 -13.29
CA ALA A 249 -12.45 -2.80 -14.02
C ALA A 249 -11.24 -2.54 -14.95
N ILE A 250 -10.31 -3.51 -15.06
CA ILE A 250 -9.15 -3.53 -15.96
C ILE A 250 -9.38 -4.63 -16.97
#